data_AF-A0A7C9A469-F1
#
_entry.id   AF-A0A7C9A469-F1
#
_cell.length_a   1.000
_cell.length_b   1.000
_cell.length_c   1.000
_cell.angle_alpha   90.00
_cell.angle_beta   90.00
_cell.angle_gamma   90.00
#
_symmetry.space_group_name_H-M   'P 1'
#
loop_
_entity.id
_entity.type
_entity.pdbx_description
1 polymer ?
#
loop_
_entity_poly.entity_id
_entity_poly.type
_entity_poly.pdbx_seq_one_letter_code
_entity_poly.pdbx_strand_id
1 'polypeptide(L)'
;EESEDSEWEEVDPEEDMVDEAADSLTSMKMNEQSAGGDDIEEDEEDDFEELEPTSCFMCDVQNDTIESCMVHMHKMHGFFIPDIEYLKDPKGLLTYLGLKVKRDFLCLYCNERCHPFSSLEAVRK
;
A
#
# COMPACT_ATOMS: atom_id res chain seq x y z
N GLU A 1 -30.86 13.85 46.80
CA GLU A 1 -30.02 13.12 45.85
C GLU A 1 -30.29 13.63 44.43
N GLU A 2 -29.68 14.76 44.07
CA GLU A 2 -29.76 15.38 42.74
C GLU A 2 -28.77 14.68 41.80
N SER A 3 -29.23 14.30 40.61
CA SER A 3 -28.43 13.67 39.56
C SER A 3 -27.99 14.74 38.57
N GLU A 4 -26.69 14.98 38.54
CA GLU A 4 -25.94 15.86 37.64
C GLU A 4 -26.18 15.54 36.15
N ASP A 5 -26.75 16.50 35.42
CA ASP A 5 -26.89 16.50 33.96
C ASP A 5 -25.67 17.22 33.37
N SER A 6 -24.90 16.51 32.54
CA SER A 6 -23.67 17.04 31.93
C SER A 6 -24.00 17.90 30.72
N GLU A 7 -23.99 19.21 30.92
CA GLU A 7 -24.15 20.26 29.91
C GLU A 7 -22.88 20.30 29.02
N TRP A 8 -23.02 19.90 27.75
CA TRP A 8 -21.93 20.01 26.77
C TRP A 8 -21.92 21.40 26.15
N GLU A 9 -20.76 22.06 26.15
CA GLU A 9 -20.54 23.38 25.55
C GLU A 9 -19.98 23.23 24.13
N GLU A 10 -20.58 23.92 23.16
CA GLU A 10 -20.14 23.88 21.76
C GLU A 10 -18.97 24.84 21.54
N VAL A 11 -17.89 24.34 20.93
CA VAL A 11 -16.69 25.12 20.61
C VAL A 11 -16.85 25.81 19.25
N ASP A 12 -16.66 27.13 19.24
CA ASP A 12 -16.76 27.97 18.03
C ASP A 12 -15.48 27.84 17.16
N PRO A 13 -15.57 27.48 15.87
CA PRO A 13 -14.41 27.31 14.99
C PRO A 13 -13.67 28.62 14.61
N GLU A 14 -14.16 29.81 14.98
CA GLU A 14 -13.61 31.07 14.46
C GLU A 14 -12.45 31.69 15.24
N GLU A 15 -12.01 31.10 16.37
CA GLU A 15 -10.97 31.66 17.25
C GLU A 15 -9.53 31.15 16.98
N ASP A 16 -9.27 30.40 15.91
CA ASP A 16 -7.91 29.96 15.54
C ASP A 16 -7.39 30.71 14.29
N MET A 17 -7.04 31.99 14.47
CA MET A 17 -6.39 32.81 13.45
C MET A 17 -4.87 32.85 13.64
N VAL A 18 -4.17 32.85 12.49
CA VAL A 18 -2.91 33.53 12.10
C VAL A 18 -1.62 32.72 11.83
N ASP A 19 -1.19 32.85 10.56
CA ASP A 19 0.19 33.05 10.05
C ASP A 19 1.20 31.90 9.96
N GLU A 20 1.21 31.14 8.84
CA GLU A 20 2.41 30.43 8.34
C GLU A 20 2.38 30.23 6.78
N ALA A 21 1.79 31.16 6.01
CA ALA A 21 1.54 30.99 4.57
C ALA A 21 2.22 32.01 3.63
N ALA A 22 3.29 32.70 4.06
CA ALA A 22 3.93 33.73 3.24
C ALA A 22 5.40 33.48 2.85
N ASP A 23 6.09 32.49 3.40
CA ASP A 23 7.55 32.33 3.17
C ASP A 23 7.94 31.39 2.00
N SER A 24 6.98 30.78 1.31
CA SER A 24 7.28 29.92 0.13
C SER A 24 7.24 30.64 -1.22
N LEU A 25 7.02 31.97 -1.25
CA LEU A 25 6.79 32.72 -2.49
C LEU A 25 8.03 33.42 -3.08
N THR A 26 9.26 33.16 -2.62
CA THR A 26 10.46 33.89 -3.10
C THR A 26 11.59 33.05 -3.69
N SER A 27 11.29 31.97 -4.42
CA SER A 27 12.31 31.33 -5.26
C SER A 27 11.79 30.89 -6.63
N MET A 28 11.24 31.84 -7.39
CA MET A 28 11.19 31.76 -8.85
C MET A 28 12.47 32.38 -9.43
N LYS A 29 13.37 31.56 -9.98
CA LYS A 29 14.34 31.99 -11.00
C LYS A 29 14.25 31.04 -12.20
N MET A 30 13.85 31.62 -13.32
CA MET A 30 13.78 31.00 -14.64
C MET A 30 15.19 30.71 -15.17
N ASN A 31 15.36 29.59 -15.86
CA ASN A 31 16.38 29.48 -16.91
C ASN A 31 15.74 28.92 -18.18
N GLU A 32 15.69 29.77 -19.18
CA GLU A 32 15.23 29.50 -20.54
C GLU A 32 16.45 29.18 -21.41
N GLN A 33 16.69 27.91 -21.70
CA GLN A 33 17.31 27.48 -22.98
C GLN A 33 17.39 25.95 -23.08
N SER A 34 16.67 25.44 -24.08
CA SER A 34 17.19 24.61 -25.18
C SER A 34 16.32 23.39 -25.42
N ALA A 35 15.72 23.39 -26.61
CA ALA A 35 15.31 22.26 -27.44
C ALA A 35 14.91 20.97 -26.72
N GLY A 36 13.60 20.69 -26.75
CA GLY A 36 13.05 19.37 -26.45
C GLY A 36 13.74 18.29 -27.29
N GLY A 37 14.47 17.42 -26.59
CA GLY A 37 14.63 16.04 -26.98
C GLY A 37 13.45 15.27 -26.40
N ASP A 38 12.71 14.59 -27.27
CA ASP A 38 11.89 13.44 -26.89
C ASP A 38 12.83 12.40 -26.27
N ASP A 39 12.96 12.40 -24.94
CA ASP A 39 13.40 11.23 -24.20
C ASP A 39 12.15 10.61 -23.58
N ILE A 40 11.40 9.92 -24.43
CA ILE A 40 10.56 8.80 -23.99
C ILE A 40 11.55 7.81 -23.40
N GLU A 41 11.65 7.76 -22.06
CA GLU A 41 12.36 6.66 -21.42
C GLU A 41 11.65 5.37 -21.85
N GLU A 42 12.38 4.60 -22.67
CA GLU A 42 12.00 3.29 -23.18
C GLU A 42 11.58 2.43 -21.99
N ASP A 43 10.31 2.00 -22.04
CA ASP A 43 9.82 0.69 -21.62
C ASP A 43 10.90 -0.16 -20.92
N GLU A 44 11.09 0.06 -19.61
CA GLU A 44 11.61 -0.99 -18.75
C GLU A 44 10.51 -2.05 -18.76
N GLU A 45 10.56 -2.94 -19.76
CA GLU A 45 9.90 -4.25 -19.71
C GLU A 45 10.38 -4.87 -18.40
N ASP A 46 9.57 -4.68 -17.36
CA ASP A 46 9.74 -5.19 -16.01
C ASP A 46 9.89 -6.71 -16.14
N ASP A 47 11.13 -7.17 -16.24
CA ASP A 47 11.57 -8.57 -16.33
C ASP A 47 11.33 -9.27 -14.97
N PHE A 48 10.24 -8.89 -14.30
CA PHE A 48 9.79 -9.46 -13.07
C PHE A 48 9.16 -10.80 -13.41
N GLU A 49 9.89 -11.87 -13.05
CA GLU A 49 9.43 -13.25 -13.10
C GLU A 49 7.95 -13.33 -12.74
N GLU A 50 7.17 -13.82 -13.69
CA GLU A 50 5.74 -14.03 -13.54
C GLU A 50 5.47 -14.70 -12.18
N LEU A 51 4.81 -13.97 -11.27
CA LEU A 51 4.72 -14.43 -9.89
C LEU A 51 3.98 -15.76 -9.81
N GLU A 52 4.70 -16.78 -9.36
CA GLU A 52 4.15 -18.10 -9.14
C GLU A 52 3.12 -18.08 -7.99
N PRO A 53 1.82 -18.33 -8.26
CA PRO A 53 0.76 -18.25 -7.25
C PRO A 53 0.86 -19.38 -6.20
N THR A 54 1.72 -20.36 -6.43
CA THR A 54 2.04 -21.43 -5.48
C THR A 54 3.18 -21.06 -4.52
N SER A 55 3.83 -19.91 -4.72
CA SER A 55 4.84 -19.35 -3.81
C SER A 55 4.19 -18.45 -2.76
N CYS A 56 4.51 -18.66 -1.48
CA CYS A 56 4.01 -17.81 -0.42
C CYS A 56 4.62 -16.40 -0.49
N PHE A 57 3.82 -15.37 -0.69
CA PHE A 57 4.33 -14.00 -0.77
C PHE A 57 4.82 -13.39 0.56
N MET A 58 4.63 -14.08 1.68
CA MET A 58 5.11 -13.64 3.00
C MET A 58 6.46 -14.27 3.40
N CYS A 59 6.85 -15.41 2.81
CA CYS A 59 8.07 -16.13 3.22
C CYS A 59 8.77 -16.96 2.12
N ASP A 60 8.34 -16.84 0.86
CA ASP A 60 8.90 -17.51 -0.32
C ASP A 60 8.91 -19.05 -0.31
N VAL A 61 8.19 -19.68 0.63
CA VAL A 61 7.97 -21.13 0.60
C VAL A 61 7.15 -21.50 -0.65
N GLN A 62 7.73 -22.33 -1.50
CA GLN A 62 7.06 -22.92 -2.66
C GLN A 62 6.17 -24.09 -2.21
N ASN A 63 4.97 -24.19 -2.79
CA ASN A 63 4.04 -25.27 -2.52
C ASN A 63 3.67 -25.99 -3.83
N ASP A 64 3.17 -27.22 -3.70
CA ASP A 64 2.80 -28.04 -4.86
C ASP A 64 1.52 -27.55 -5.55
N THR A 65 0.59 -26.98 -4.78
CA THR A 65 -0.69 -26.46 -5.28
C THR A 65 -1.07 -25.15 -4.60
N ILE A 66 -2.02 -24.43 -5.21
CA ILE A 66 -2.59 -23.19 -4.65
C ILE A 66 -3.24 -23.46 -3.30
N GLU A 67 -3.99 -24.55 -3.16
CA GLU A 67 -4.66 -24.92 -1.92
C GLU A 67 -3.64 -25.19 -0.80
N SER A 68 -2.54 -25.87 -1.12
CA SER A 68 -1.44 -26.10 -0.17
C SER A 68 -0.79 -24.78 0.25
N CYS A 69 -0.56 -23.87 -0.70
CA CYS A 69 -0.07 -22.52 -0.43
C CYS A 69 -1.01 -21.75 0.52
N MET A 70 -2.32 -21.79 0.26
CA MET A 70 -3.32 -21.15 1.12
C MET A 70 -3.36 -21.75 2.53
N VAL A 71 -3.24 -23.07 2.66
CA VAL A 71 -3.15 -23.74 3.97
C VAL A 71 -1.88 -23.34 4.71
N HIS A 72 -0.74 -23.27 4.01
CA HIS A 72 0.52 -22.76 4.58
C HIS A 72 0.35 -21.32 5.07
N MET A 73 -0.22 -20.45 4.24
CA MET A 73 -0.45 -19.04 4.55
C MET A 73 -1.36 -18.86 5.77
N HIS A 74 -2.40 -19.69 5.89
CA HIS A 74 -3.27 -19.70 7.05
C HIS A 74 -2.55 -20.16 8.33
N LYS A 75 -1.82 -21.28 8.27
CA LYS A 75 -1.18 -21.87 9.45
C LYS A 75 0.04 -21.10 9.95
N MET A 76 0.85 -20.59 9.03
CA MET A 76 2.14 -19.95 9.35
C MET A 76 2.01 -18.44 9.53
N HIS A 77 1.12 -17.80 8.77
CA HIS A 77 1.01 -16.35 8.73
C HIS A 77 -0.36 -15.81 9.16
N GLY A 78 -1.31 -16.70 9.49
CA GLY A 78 -2.66 -16.30 9.87
C GLY A 78 -3.48 -15.68 8.72
N PHE A 79 -2.98 -15.77 7.47
CA PHE A 79 -3.67 -15.22 6.31
C PHE A 79 -4.88 -16.09 5.95
N PHE A 80 -6.06 -15.50 5.88
CA PHE A 80 -7.28 -16.20 5.49
C PHE A 80 -8.11 -15.34 4.54
N ILE A 81 -8.81 -16.01 3.62
CA ILE A 81 -9.74 -15.36 2.70
C ILE A 81 -11.15 -15.68 3.20
N PRO A 82 -11.93 -14.67 3.63
CA PRO A 82 -13.33 -14.85 4.01
C PRO A 82 -14.16 -15.40 2.85
N ASP A 83 -15.17 -16.21 3.17
CA ASP A 83 -16.22 -16.67 2.23
C ASP A 83 -15.67 -17.20 0.88
N ILE A 84 -14.60 -18.01 0.95
CA ILE A 84 -13.87 -18.52 -0.21
C ILE A 84 -14.76 -19.25 -1.24
N GLU A 85 -15.91 -19.79 -0.82
CA GLU A 85 -16.91 -20.41 -1.70
C GLU A 85 -17.45 -19.47 -2.79
N TYR A 86 -17.36 -18.15 -2.60
CA TYR A 86 -17.76 -17.16 -3.61
C TYR A 86 -16.58 -16.61 -4.42
N LEU A 87 -15.35 -17.02 -4.12
CA LEU A 87 -14.16 -16.58 -4.83
C LEU A 87 -14.03 -17.35 -6.16
N LYS A 88 -14.25 -16.65 -7.28
CA LYS A 88 -14.20 -17.24 -8.63
C LYS A 88 -12.79 -17.56 -9.10
N ASP A 89 -11.81 -16.75 -8.69
CA ASP A 89 -10.42 -16.85 -9.16
C ASP A 89 -9.42 -16.73 -8.01
N PRO A 90 -9.18 -17.82 -7.26
CA PRO A 90 -8.16 -17.86 -6.20
C PRO A 90 -6.75 -17.60 -6.73
N LYS A 91 -6.46 -18.05 -7.97
CA LYS A 91 -5.14 -17.88 -8.60
C LYS A 91 -4.86 -16.40 -8.82
N GLY A 92 -5.77 -15.70 -9.50
CA GLY A 92 -5.64 -14.27 -9.77
C GLY A 92 -5.56 -13.44 -8.50
N LEU A 93 -6.33 -13.79 -7.46
CA LEU A 93 -6.22 -13.12 -6.16
C LEU A 93 -4.82 -13.25 -5.55
N LEU A 94 -4.26 -14.47 -5.49
CA LEU A 94 -2.93 -14.67 -4.93
C LEU A 94 -1.83 -14.02 -5.76
N THR A 95 -1.92 -14.07 -7.09
CA THR A 95 -0.99 -13.36 -7.98
C THR A 95 -1.04 -11.86 -7.72
N TYR A 96 -2.24 -11.26 -7.63
CA TYR A 96 -2.40 -9.83 -7.37
C TYR A 96 -1.85 -9.40 -6.01
N LEU A 97 -2.17 -10.14 -4.93
CA LEU A 97 -1.63 -9.86 -3.60
C LEU A 97 -0.10 -10.06 -3.57
N GLY A 98 0.39 -11.07 -4.29
CA GLY A 98 1.80 -11.29 -4.50
C GLY A 98 2.49 -10.08 -5.13
N LEU A 99 1.91 -9.49 -6.17
CA LEU A 99 2.46 -8.28 -6.82
C LEU A 99 2.50 -7.11 -5.84
N LYS A 100 1.41 -6.87 -5.09
CA LYS A 100 1.38 -5.79 -4.09
C LYS A 100 2.50 -5.93 -3.05
N VAL A 101 2.79 -7.14 -2.58
CA VAL A 101 3.80 -7.37 -1.55
C VAL A 101 5.22 -7.45 -2.13
N LYS A 102 5.43 -8.27 -3.16
CA LYS A 102 6.75 -8.60 -3.71
C LYS A 102 7.31 -7.55 -4.66
N ARG A 103 6.45 -6.85 -5.41
CA ARG A 103 6.87 -5.84 -6.39
C ARG A 103 6.67 -4.43 -5.85
N ASP A 104 5.46 -4.13 -5.40
CA ASP A 104 5.12 -2.75 -5.01
C ASP A 104 5.56 -2.41 -3.58
N PHE A 105 6.10 -3.39 -2.85
CA PHE A 105 6.46 -3.30 -1.44
C PHE A 105 5.36 -2.67 -0.56
N LEU A 106 4.11 -3.09 -0.74
CA LEU A 106 2.95 -2.59 -0.01
C LEU A 106 2.46 -3.58 1.05
N CYS A 107 2.15 -3.06 2.23
CA CYS A 107 1.43 -3.82 3.25
C CYS A 107 -0.05 -3.97 2.83
N LEU A 108 -0.59 -5.19 2.97
CA LEU A 108 -1.98 -5.50 2.61
C LEU A 108 -3.00 -4.94 3.60
N TYR A 109 -2.56 -4.58 4.80
CA TYR A 109 -3.43 -4.13 5.89
C TYR A 109 -3.33 -2.62 6.16
N CYS A 110 -2.15 -2.04 6.02
CA CYS A 110 -1.99 -0.59 6.20
C CYS A 110 -2.80 0.16 5.15
N ASN A 111 -3.36 1.32 5.53
CA ASN A 111 -4.13 2.16 4.63
C ASN A 111 -3.27 2.58 3.41
N GLU A 112 -3.94 2.83 2.28
CA GLU A 112 -3.32 3.23 0.99
C GLU A 112 -2.51 4.55 1.04
N ARG A 113 -2.55 5.26 2.17
CA ARG A 113 -1.73 6.45 2.41
C ARG A 113 -0.29 6.10 2.84
N CYS A 114 -0.02 4.83 3.12
CA CYS A 114 1.33 4.38 3.44
C CYS A 114 2.14 4.28 2.15
N HIS A 115 3.29 4.95 2.14
CA HIS A 115 4.27 4.81 1.06
C HIS A 115 4.81 3.36 1.00
N PRO A 116 5.21 2.89 -0.19
CA PRO A 116 5.97 1.65 -0.33
C PRO A 116 7.13 1.58 0.65
N PHE A 117 7.38 0.38 1.17
CA PHE A 117 8.57 0.14 1.96
C PHE A 117 9.81 0.14 1.05
N SER A 118 10.99 0.33 1.64
CA SER A 118 12.25 0.37 0.89
C SER A 118 12.70 -0.98 0.33
N SER A 119 12.10 -2.10 0.75
CA SER A 119 12.44 -3.45 0.30
C SER A 119 11.38 -4.48 0.68
N LEU A 120 11.42 -5.66 0.04
CA LEU A 120 10.55 -6.80 0.35
C LEU A 120 10.65 -7.26 1.81
N GLU A 121 11.87 -7.33 2.32
CA GLU A 121 12.14 -7.70 3.71
C GLU A 121 11.50 -6.72 4.70
N ALA A 122 11.41 -5.44 4.34
CA ALA A 122 10.80 -4.42 5.21
C ALA A 122 9.28 -4.55 5.27
N VAL A 123 8.61 -4.99 4.20
CA VAL A 123 7.15 -5.23 4.20
C VAL A 123 6.77 -6.46 5.02
N ARG A 124 7.66 -7.46 5.07
CA ARG A 124 7.40 -8.76 5.70
C ARG A 124 7.78 -8.84 7.18
N LYS A 125 8.37 -7.79 7.74
CA LYS A 125 8.77 -7.72 9.15
C LYS A 125 7.68 -7.14 10.04
#